data_AF-A0A438MH65-F1
#
_entry.id   AF-A0A438MH65-F1
#
_cell.length_a   1.000
_cell.length_b   1.000
_cell.length_c   1.000
_cell.angle_alpha   90.00
_cell.angle_beta   90.00
_cell.angle_gamma   90.00
#
_symmetry.space_group_name_H-M   'P 1'
#
loop_
_entity.id
_entity.type
_entity.pdbx_description
1 polymer ?
#
loop_
_entity_poly.entity_id
_entity_poly.type
_entity_poly.pdbx_seq_one_letter_code
_entity_poly.pdbx_strand_id
1 'polypeptide(L)'
;MANAGVMAATGDAAANSWRRLVGHMFRAFASGGAPIPPIPDAPTSAALYRADLRRLTAGTASYSDSKLWVTALALAIASRWKGTSSHVVDPGWVPTRMGGAGAPDDLTAGHQTQVWLATHHDVTPGTGGYWYHQQVQTPHPAAQDEDFQARLIQVLESHTGVPLD
;
A
#
# COMPACT_ATOMS: atom_id res chain seq x y z
N MET A 1 1.94 -11.40 -3.40
CA MET A 1 3.21 -10.73 -2.99
C MET A 1 3.08 -9.21 -2.75
N ALA A 2 1.87 -8.63 -2.71
CA ALA A 2 1.68 -7.17 -2.56
C ALA A 2 1.85 -6.62 -1.11
N ASN A 3 1.91 -7.48 -0.10
CA ASN A 3 1.81 -7.05 1.31
C ASN A 3 3.14 -6.93 2.07
N ALA A 4 4.30 -7.15 1.42
CA ALA A 4 5.60 -7.19 2.11
C ALA A 4 6.24 -5.80 2.35
N GLY A 5 5.76 -4.74 1.71
CA GLY A 5 6.39 -3.40 1.72
C GLY A 5 6.13 -2.62 2.99
N VAL A 6 4.93 -2.78 3.55
CA VAL A 6 4.52 -2.11 4.78
C VAL A 6 5.38 -2.54 5.98
N MET A 7 5.91 -3.76 5.96
CA MET A 7 6.79 -4.26 7.02
C MET A 7 8.17 -3.59 7.00
N ALA A 8 8.74 -3.33 5.81
CA ALA A 8 9.98 -2.56 5.69
C ALA A 8 9.76 -1.07 6.00
N ALA A 9 8.53 -0.58 5.78
CA ALA A 9 8.20 0.83 5.91
C ALA A 9 8.35 1.40 7.31
N THR A 10 8.04 0.57 8.30
CA THR A 10 7.98 0.94 9.71
C THR A 10 9.37 1.14 10.35
N GLY A 11 10.44 0.61 9.75
CA GLY A 11 11.80 0.74 10.27
C GLY A 11 12.31 2.18 10.31
N ASP A 12 12.19 2.91 9.20
CA ASP A 12 12.64 4.31 9.10
C ASP A 12 11.60 5.31 9.61
N ALA A 13 10.31 4.96 9.50
CA ALA A 13 9.18 5.82 9.91
C ALA A 13 8.97 5.89 11.41
N ALA A 14 9.36 4.82 12.09
CA ALA A 14 9.24 4.70 13.51
C ALA A 14 10.59 4.26 14.05
N ALA A 15 11.59 5.14 13.93
CA ALA A 15 12.96 4.96 14.44
C ALA A 15 13.05 4.56 15.94
N ASN A 16 11.92 4.53 16.65
CA ASN A 16 11.77 4.11 18.04
C ASN A 16 10.58 3.14 18.27
N SER A 17 9.93 2.60 17.23
CA SER A 17 8.83 1.62 17.37
C SER A 17 9.29 0.36 18.09
N TRP A 18 10.52 -0.08 17.84
CA TRP A 18 11.16 -1.17 18.57
C TRP A 18 11.23 -0.89 20.07
N ARG A 19 11.36 0.38 20.51
CA ARG A 19 11.33 0.73 21.94
C ARG A 19 9.96 0.50 22.56
N ARG A 20 8.87 0.66 21.79
CA ARG A 20 7.53 0.29 22.25
C ARG A 20 7.40 -1.22 22.39
N LEU A 21 7.86 -1.99 21.39
CA LEU A 21 7.87 -3.46 21.43
C LEU A 21 8.68 -3.98 22.63
N VAL A 22 9.94 -3.54 22.75
CA VAL A 22 10.83 -3.91 23.86
C VAL A 22 10.26 -3.42 25.20
N GLY A 23 9.66 -2.23 25.24
CA GLY A 23 8.97 -1.70 26.42
C GLY A 23 7.79 -2.58 26.87
N HIS A 24 7.00 -3.09 25.93
CA HIS A 24 5.94 -4.07 26.23
C HIS A 24 6.53 -5.40 26.71
N MET A 25 7.61 -5.89 26.10
CA MET A 25 8.27 -7.12 26.53
C MET A 25 8.81 -7.00 27.95
N PHE A 26 9.51 -5.92 28.30
CA PHE A 26 10.01 -5.71 29.67
C PHE A 26 8.91 -5.51 30.70
N ARG A 27 7.80 -4.88 30.34
CA ARG A 27 6.60 -4.78 31.21
C ARG A 27 6.01 -6.14 31.57
N ALA A 28 6.05 -7.12 30.66
CA ALA A 28 5.55 -8.46 30.93
C ALA A 28 6.34 -9.21 32.01
N PHE A 29 7.57 -8.78 32.31
CA PHE A 29 8.45 -9.37 33.33
C PHE A 29 8.66 -8.46 34.56
N ALA A 30 8.05 -7.27 34.60
CA ALA A 30 8.20 -6.34 35.72
C ALA A 30 7.38 -6.80 36.93
N SER A 31 8.03 -6.92 38.09
CA SER A 31 7.35 -7.23 39.36
C SER A 31 6.56 -6.02 39.88
N GLY A 32 5.52 -6.29 40.68
CA GLY A 32 4.64 -5.27 41.25
C GLY A 32 5.40 -4.32 42.18
N GLY A 33 5.90 -3.20 41.64
CA GLY A 33 6.67 -2.20 42.39
C GLY A 33 7.81 -1.55 41.60
N ALA A 34 8.21 -2.11 40.47
CA ALA A 34 9.23 -1.50 39.61
C ALA A 34 8.69 -0.20 38.96
N PRO A 35 9.43 0.92 38.97
CA PRO A 35 9.05 2.13 38.27
C PRO A 35 9.19 1.91 36.76
N ILE A 36 8.07 1.73 36.06
CA ILE A 36 8.06 1.51 34.61
C ILE A 36 7.80 2.84 33.89
N PRO A 37 8.74 3.35 33.08
CA PRO A 37 8.52 4.57 32.31
C PRO A 37 7.36 4.41 31.31
N PRO A 38 6.62 5.50 30.99
CA PRO A 38 5.51 5.45 30.04
C PRO A 38 6.00 5.00 28.66
N ILE A 39 5.17 4.22 27.98
CA ILE A 39 5.47 3.79 26.60
C ILE A 39 5.31 5.02 25.70
N PRO A 40 6.26 5.29 24.78
CA PRO A 40 6.09 6.37 23.81
C PRO A 40 4.80 6.20 23.00
N ASP A 41 4.15 7.31 22.66
CA ASP A 41 2.98 7.29 21.80
C ASP A 41 3.29 6.61 20.46
N ALA A 42 2.27 6.00 19.88
CA ALA A 42 2.39 5.48 18.52
C ALA A 42 2.66 6.65 17.55
N PRO A 43 3.50 6.46 16.52
CA PRO A 43 3.65 7.46 15.48
C PRO A 43 2.29 7.72 14.82
N THR A 44 2.02 8.99 14.50
CA THR A 44 0.81 9.38 13.78
C THR A 44 0.85 8.85 12.34
N SER A 45 -0.32 8.65 11.72
CA SER A 45 -0.41 8.27 10.30
C SER A 45 0.38 9.22 9.40
N ALA A 46 0.32 10.54 9.68
CA ALA A 46 1.10 11.53 8.95
C ALA A 46 2.63 11.33 9.08
N ALA A 47 3.14 10.91 10.24
CA ALA A 47 4.55 10.59 10.42
C ALA A 47 4.93 9.31 9.65
N LEU A 48 4.05 8.30 9.66
CA LEU A 48 4.22 7.06 8.91
C LEU A 48 4.25 7.32 7.40
N TYR A 49 3.29 8.07 6.87
CA TYR A 49 3.19 8.43 5.46
C TYR A 49 4.39 9.24 4.99
N ARG A 50 4.84 10.21 5.79
CA ARG A 50 6.01 11.02 5.45
C ARG A 50 7.26 10.16 5.27
N ALA A 51 7.47 9.22 6.16
CA ALA A 51 8.63 8.35 6.08
C ALA A 51 8.52 7.30 4.97
N ASP A 52 7.30 6.84 4.67
CA ASP A 52 7.08 6.00 3.50
C ASP A 52 7.39 6.74 2.19
N LEU A 53 6.80 7.92 1.99
CA LEU A 53 7.00 8.72 0.78
C LEU A 53 8.42 9.29 0.65
N ARG A 54 9.21 9.33 1.72
CA ARG A 54 10.66 9.63 1.63
C ARG A 54 11.42 8.57 0.84
N ARG A 55 11.02 7.30 0.89
CA ARG A 55 11.66 6.25 0.07
C ARG A 55 11.40 6.44 -1.42
N LEU A 56 10.27 7.03 -1.76
CA LEU A 56 9.93 7.38 -3.15
C LEU A 56 10.97 8.35 -3.70
N THR A 57 11.21 9.46 -3.00
CA THR A 57 12.13 10.51 -3.47
C THR A 57 13.60 10.14 -3.28
N ALA A 58 13.94 9.29 -2.31
CA ALA A 58 15.30 8.81 -2.08
C ALA A 58 15.74 7.69 -3.04
N GLY A 59 14.83 7.14 -3.86
CA GLY A 59 15.14 6.02 -4.76
C GLY A 59 15.40 4.71 -4.02
N THR A 60 14.92 4.57 -2.78
CA THR A 60 15.12 3.38 -1.93
C THR A 60 13.83 2.56 -1.76
N ALA A 61 12.85 2.80 -2.63
CA ALA A 61 11.56 2.13 -2.63
C ALA A 61 11.69 0.62 -2.83
N SER A 62 10.99 -0.17 -2.02
CA SER A 62 10.85 -1.60 -2.26
C SER A 62 9.87 -1.87 -3.42
N TYR A 63 9.92 -3.08 -3.99
CA TYR A 63 8.90 -3.51 -4.96
C TYR A 63 7.48 -3.39 -4.38
N SER A 64 7.32 -3.75 -3.11
CA SER A 64 6.01 -3.68 -2.47
C SER A 64 5.56 -2.24 -2.18
N ASP A 65 6.49 -1.32 -1.90
CA ASP A 65 6.19 0.11 -1.75
C ASP A 65 5.61 0.64 -3.06
N SER A 66 6.24 0.29 -4.18
CA SER A 66 5.74 0.68 -5.52
C SER A 66 4.32 0.17 -5.77
N LYS A 67 3.97 -1.02 -5.30
CA LYS A 67 2.61 -1.58 -5.44
C LYS A 67 1.60 -0.88 -4.56
N LEU A 68 1.97 -0.53 -3.33
CA LEU A 68 1.12 0.29 -2.46
C LEU A 68 0.84 1.65 -3.11
N TRP A 69 1.87 2.32 -3.64
CA TRP A 69 1.72 3.66 -4.23
C TRP A 69 0.91 3.63 -5.53
N VAL A 70 1.14 2.66 -6.42
CA VAL A 70 0.31 2.51 -7.64
C VAL A 70 -1.15 2.21 -7.29
N THR A 71 -1.38 1.40 -6.24
CA THR A 71 -2.74 1.13 -5.75
C THR A 71 -3.40 2.41 -5.24
N ALA A 72 -2.72 3.16 -4.36
CA ALA A 72 -3.23 4.40 -3.81
C ALA A 72 -3.49 5.45 -4.90
N LEU A 73 -2.58 5.59 -5.87
CA LEU A 73 -2.74 6.51 -6.99
C LEU A 73 -3.97 6.18 -7.84
N ALA A 74 -4.16 4.91 -8.21
CA ALA A 74 -5.32 4.49 -8.99
C ALA A 74 -6.65 4.75 -8.25
N LEU A 75 -6.68 4.54 -6.93
CA LEU A 75 -7.85 4.84 -6.10
C LEU A 75 -8.11 6.35 -5.96
N ALA A 76 -7.05 7.16 -5.88
CA ALA A 76 -7.17 8.62 -5.88
C ALA A 76 -7.69 9.17 -7.21
N ILE A 77 -7.25 8.60 -8.33
CA ILE A 77 -7.75 8.92 -9.68
C ILE A 77 -9.25 8.59 -9.77
N ALA A 78 -9.65 7.43 -9.25
CA ALA A 78 -11.05 6.99 -9.25
C ALA A 78 -11.96 7.92 -8.43
N SER A 79 -11.48 8.46 -7.30
CA SER A 79 -12.26 9.38 -6.46
C SER A 79 -12.29 10.80 -7.02
N ARG A 80 -11.22 11.26 -7.68
CA ARG A 80 -11.08 12.64 -8.16
C ARG A 80 -11.94 12.96 -9.38
N TRP A 81 -12.01 12.07 -10.37
CA TRP A 81 -12.66 12.39 -11.66
C TRP A 81 -13.88 11.54 -11.95
N LYS A 82 -15.05 12.18 -11.87
CA LYS A 82 -16.32 11.56 -12.27
C LYS A 82 -16.27 11.12 -13.73
N GLY A 83 -16.74 9.90 -14.00
CA GLY A 83 -16.74 9.31 -15.34
C GLY A 83 -15.41 8.68 -15.77
N THR A 84 -14.36 8.76 -14.93
CA THR A 84 -13.10 8.05 -15.18
C THR A 84 -13.17 6.64 -14.59
N SER A 85 -12.96 5.63 -15.44
CA SER A 85 -12.74 4.25 -14.99
C SER A 85 -11.27 4.08 -14.60
N SER A 86 -11.02 3.85 -13.31
CA SER A 86 -9.69 3.59 -12.77
C SER A 86 -9.80 2.44 -11.78
N HIS A 87 -9.05 1.37 -12.02
CA HIS A 87 -9.11 0.14 -11.25
C HIS A 87 -7.71 -0.38 -10.92
N VAL A 88 -7.62 -1.12 -9.82
CA VAL A 88 -6.42 -1.87 -9.47
C VAL A 88 -6.69 -3.35 -9.75
N VAL A 89 -5.72 -4.04 -10.35
CA VAL A 89 -5.81 -5.47 -10.63
C VAL A 89 -4.63 -6.19 -10.01
N ASP A 90 -4.93 -7.16 -9.16
CA ASP A 90 -4.00 -8.19 -8.70
C ASP A 90 -4.12 -9.40 -9.66
N PRO A 91 -3.09 -9.70 -10.46
CA PRO A 91 -3.12 -10.83 -11.37
C PRO A 91 -2.88 -12.17 -10.67
N GLY A 92 -2.61 -12.18 -9.37
CA GLY A 92 -2.18 -13.38 -8.65
C GLY A 92 -0.71 -13.71 -8.84
N TRP A 93 -0.30 -14.84 -8.26
CA TRP A 93 1.03 -15.39 -8.39
C TRP A 93 1.08 -16.39 -9.55
N VAL A 94 1.34 -15.86 -10.75
CA VAL A 94 1.35 -16.60 -12.02
C VAL A 94 2.76 -16.95 -12.52
N PRO A 95 2.93 -18.05 -13.28
CA PRO A 95 4.24 -18.60 -13.68
C PRO A 95 4.88 -17.80 -14.82
N THR A 96 5.31 -16.59 -14.49
CA THR A 96 6.06 -15.68 -15.36
C THR A 96 7.53 -15.63 -14.95
N ARG A 97 8.38 -14.91 -15.70
CA ARG A 97 9.76 -14.64 -15.27
C ARG A 97 9.82 -13.99 -13.88
N MET A 98 8.86 -13.13 -13.56
CA MET A 98 8.77 -12.45 -12.26
C MET A 98 8.16 -13.34 -11.17
N GLY A 99 7.20 -14.21 -11.52
CA GLY A 99 6.57 -15.13 -10.58
C GLY A 99 7.37 -16.41 -10.31
N GLY A 100 8.28 -16.79 -11.20
CA GLY A 100 9.01 -18.05 -11.12
C GLY A 100 8.16 -19.26 -11.52
N ALA A 101 8.82 -20.38 -11.79
CA ALA A 101 8.16 -21.60 -12.29
C ALA A 101 7.24 -22.29 -11.27
N GLY A 102 7.40 -21.98 -9.97
CA GLY A 102 6.59 -22.57 -8.89
C GLY A 102 5.34 -21.76 -8.52
N ALA A 103 4.99 -20.77 -9.32
CA ALA A 103 3.81 -19.94 -9.10
C ALA A 103 2.53 -20.77 -9.29
N PRO A 104 1.61 -20.79 -8.29
CA PRO A 104 0.50 -21.74 -8.24
C PRO A 104 -0.69 -21.35 -9.11
N ASP A 105 -0.82 -20.07 -9.48
CA ASP A 105 -1.99 -19.58 -10.20
C ASP A 105 -1.87 -19.83 -11.70
N ASP A 106 -3.01 -19.96 -12.37
CA ASP A 106 -3.07 -20.16 -13.81
C ASP A 106 -2.62 -18.92 -14.59
N LEU A 107 -1.74 -19.12 -15.56
CA LEU A 107 -1.19 -18.02 -16.38
C LEU A 107 -2.29 -17.31 -17.18
N THR A 108 -3.28 -18.05 -17.68
CA THR A 108 -4.39 -17.46 -18.44
C THR A 108 -5.29 -16.66 -17.51
N ALA A 109 -5.62 -17.17 -16.32
CA ALA A 109 -6.39 -16.43 -15.31
C ALA A 109 -5.73 -15.11 -14.90
N GLY A 110 -4.39 -15.02 -14.97
CA GLY A 110 -3.62 -13.84 -14.59
C GLY A 110 -3.91 -12.55 -15.36
N HIS A 111 -4.47 -12.63 -16.57
CA HIS A 111 -4.80 -11.43 -17.38
C HIS A 111 -6.30 -11.25 -17.64
N GLN A 112 -7.13 -12.25 -17.33
CA GLN A 112 -8.57 -12.23 -17.62
C GLN A 112 -9.27 -11.03 -17.00
N THR A 113 -8.95 -10.67 -15.74
CA THR A 113 -9.53 -9.50 -15.06
C THR A 113 -9.23 -8.21 -15.82
N GLN A 114 -8.02 -8.06 -16.36
CA GLN A 114 -7.61 -6.85 -17.09
C GLN A 114 -8.35 -6.73 -18.41
N VAL A 115 -8.45 -7.83 -19.17
CA VAL A 115 -9.22 -7.87 -20.43
C VAL A 115 -10.69 -7.57 -20.15
N TRP A 116 -11.26 -8.21 -19.12
CA TRP A 116 -12.66 -8.02 -18.76
C TRP A 116 -12.96 -6.56 -18.41
N LEU A 117 -12.17 -5.91 -17.55
CA LEU A 117 -12.33 -4.49 -17.19
C LEU A 117 -12.10 -3.55 -18.39
N ALA A 118 -11.23 -3.91 -19.33
CA ALA A 118 -10.98 -3.09 -20.52
C ALA A 118 -12.10 -3.17 -21.57
N THR A 119 -12.87 -4.27 -21.60
CA THR A 119 -13.90 -4.51 -22.62
C THR A 119 -15.34 -4.47 -22.11
N HIS A 120 -15.57 -4.40 -20.80
CA HIS A 120 -16.90 -4.32 -20.20
C HIS A 120 -17.06 -3.03 -19.42
N HIS A 121 -18.12 -2.27 -19.70
CA HIS A 121 -18.40 -0.99 -19.05
C HIS A 121 -19.37 -1.11 -17.87
N ASP A 122 -20.11 -2.22 -17.79
CA ASP A 122 -21.10 -2.48 -16.73
C ASP A 122 -20.50 -3.35 -15.62
N VAL A 123 -19.48 -2.83 -14.93
CA VAL A 123 -18.84 -3.51 -13.79
C VAL A 123 -19.17 -2.82 -12.48
N THR A 124 -19.28 -3.59 -11.39
CA THR A 124 -19.52 -3.04 -10.04
C THR A 124 -18.35 -3.37 -9.12
N PRO A 125 -17.65 -2.36 -8.58
CA PRO A 125 -17.87 -0.91 -8.78
C PRO A 125 -17.42 -0.46 -10.17
N GLY A 126 -18.04 0.59 -10.73
CA GLY A 126 -17.71 1.13 -12.06
C GLY A 126 -16.37 1.90 -12.12
N THR A 127 -15.79 2.20 -10.97
CA THR A 127 -14.44 2.76 -10.78
C THR A 127 -13.97 2.45 -9.36
N GLY A 128 -12.67 2.52 -9.08
CA GLY A 128 -12.10 2.37 -7.74
C GLY A 128 -12.07 0.95 -7.18
N GLY A 129 -12.43 -0.07 -7.97
CA GLY A 129 -12.31 -1.47 -7.56
C GLY A 129 -10.86 -1.96 -7.50
N TYR A 130 -10.51 -2.70 -6.44
CA TYR A 130 -9.34 -3.57 -6.39
C TYR A 130 -9.80 -5.00 -6.71
N TRP A 131 -9.27 -5.58 -7.79
CA TRP A 131 -9.79 -6.81 -8.37
C TRP A 131 -8.78 -7.94 -8.32
N TYR A 132 -9.24 -9.13 -7.93
CA TYR A 132 -8.51 -10.39 -7.99
C TYR A 132 -9.44 -11.45 -8.59
N HIS A 133 -9.06 -12.06 -9.70
CA HIS A 133 -9.89 -13.01 -10.46
C HIS A 133 -11.36 -12.56 -10.61
N GLN A 134 -11.58 -11.36 -11.16
CA GLN A 134 -12.91 -10.73 -11.36
C GLN A 134 -13.74 -10.53 -10.08
N GLN A 135 -13.14 -10.69 -8.90
CA GLN A 135 -13.77 -10.40 -7.62
C GLN A 135 -13.17 -9.15 -6.98
N VAL A 136 -14.04 -8.30 -6.43
CA VAL A 136 -13.61 -7.14 -5.66
C VAL A 136 -13.04 -7.60 -4.32
N GLN A 137 -11.88 -7.09 -3.96
CA GLN A 137 -11.22 -7.33 -2.68
C GLN A 137 -10.92 -6.01 -1.97
N THR A 138 -10.70 -6.08 -0.66
CA THR A 138 -10.26 -4.92 0.12
C THR A 138 -8.75 -4.77 0.01
N PRO A 139 -8.23 -3.66 -0.55
CA PRO A 139 -6.80 -3.39 -0.58
C PRO A 139 -6.26 -3.06 0.82
N HIS A 140 -4.95 -2.85 0.93
CA HIS A 140 -4.35 -2.36 2.17
C HIS A 140 -5.00 -1.02 2.59
N PRO A 141 -5.35 -0.81 3.88
CA PRO A 141 -6.08 0.39 4.32
C PRO A 141 -5.41 1.72 3.97
N ALA A 142 -4.07 1.78 4.03
CA ALA A 142 -3.33 2.98 3.64
C ALA A 142 -3.58 3.40 2.18
N ALA A 143 -3.88 2.47 1.27
CA ALA A 143 -4.18 2.81 -0.11
C ALA A 143 -5.55 3.51 -0.27
N GLN A 144 -6.45 3.33 0.69
CA GLN A 144 -7.78 3.95 0.73
C GLN A 144 -7.81 5.22 1.57
N ASP A 145 -6.71 5.57 2.24
CA ASP A 145 -6.60 6.76 3.08
C ASP A 145 -6.41 8.00 2.19
N GLU A 146 -7.38 8.93 2.24
CA GLU A 146 -7.38 10.14 1.43
C GLU A 146 -6.21 11.08 1.74
N ASP A 147 -5.75 11.13 3.00
CA ASP A 147 -4.57 11.93 3.38
C ASP A 147 -3.30 11.31 2.80
N PHE A 148 -3.19 9.98 2.77
CA PHE A 148 -2.08 9.29 2.11
C PHE A 148 -2.08 9.56 0.60
N GLN A 149 -3.23 9.41 -0.05
CA GLN A 149 -3.41 9.67 -1.47
C GLN A 149 -3.02 11.10 -1.85
N ALA A 150 -3.52 12.10 -1.11
CA ALA A 150 -3.20 13.51 -1.35
C ALA A 150 -1.70 13.79 -1.22
N ARG A 151 -1.04 13.24 -0.19
CA ARG A 151 0.42 13.39 -0.01
C ARG A 151 1.21 12.68 -1.10
N LEU A 152 0.78 11.49 -1.52
CA LEU A 152 1.43 10.75 -2.61
C LEU A 152 1.37 11.58 -3.90
N ILE A 153 0.22 12.14 -4.25
CA ILE A 153 0.06 13.01 -5.42
C ILE A 153 1.02 14.19 -5.34
N GLN A 154 1.03 14.94 -4.24
CA GLN A 154 1.94 16.09 -4.06
C GLN A 154 3.42 15.72 -4.24
N VAL A 155 3.82 14.56 -3.72
CA VAL A 155 5.20 14.06 -3.85
C VAL A 155 5.50 13.68 -5.31
N LEU A 156 4.57 13.01 -5.99
CA LEU A 156 4.72 12.63 -7.40
C LEU A 156 4.76 13.86 -8.32
N GLU A 157 3.90 14.85 -8.12
CA GLU A 157 3.91 16.12 -8.86
C GLU A 157 5.25 16.85 -8.68
N SER A 158 5.72 16.93 -7.43
CA SER A 158 7.01 17.56 -7.12
C SER A 158 8.19 16.82 -7.75
N HIS A 159 8.15 15.48 -7.78
CA HIS A 159 9.25 14.66 -8.29
C HIS A 159 9.28 14.60 -9.82
N THR A 160 8.11 14.63 -10.47
CA THR A 160 7.98 14.50 -11.93
C THR A 160 7.88 15.84 -12.65
N GLY A 161 7.49 16.91 -11.95
CA GLY A 161 7.15 18.20 -12.55
C GLY A 161 5.82 18.19 -13.32
N VAL A 162 5.02 17.13 -13.23
CA VAL A 162 3.75 16.97 -13.93
C VAL A 162 2.60 17.10 -12.93
N PRO A 163 1.76 18.14 -13.03
CA PRO A 163 0.59 18.29 -12.16
C PRO A 163 -0.51 17.29 -12.51
N LEU A 164 -1.28 16.87 -11.52
CA LEU A 164 -2.44 16.01 -11.67
C LEU A 164 -3.71 16.87 -11.46
N ASP A 165 -4.10 17.62 -12.49
CA ASP A 165 -5.23 18.59 -12.45
C ASP A 165 -6.61 17.92 -12.67
#